data_AF-A0A7S4BX99-F1
#
_entry.id   AF-A0A7S4BX99-F1
#
_cell.length_a   1.000
_cell.length_b   1.000
_cell.length_c   1.000
_cell.angle_alpha   90.00
_cell.angle_beta   90.00
_cell.angle_gamma   90.00
#
_symmetry.space_group_name_H-M   'P 1'
#
loop_
_entity.id
_entity.type
_entity.pdbx_description
1 polymer ?
#
loop_
_entity_poly.entity_id
_entity_poly.type
_entity_poly.pdbx_seq_one_letter_code
_entity_poly.pdbx_strand_id
1 'polypeptide(L)'
;RGGRKRGRPASRRNGDNGVRHDEVSCGGARPLSLKATASLFFELRKAANHPCLLRSHYTGERLDSIVAKTHASGYFGAQAKLHKVREELEGSSDFQLHQICEDVPGLHDLALPASKLFDSAKMRRMRALLPELKRDGHRVLIFSQSTQM
;
A
#
# COMPACT_ATOMS: atom_id res chain seq x y z
N ARG A 1 -45.64 43.94 -48.99
CA ARG A 1 -46.53 43.10 -49.84
C ARG A 1 -45.71 41.95 -50.41
N GLY A 2 -46.04 40.70 -50.04
CA GLY A 2 -45.75 39.43 -50.75
C GLY A 2 -44.28 39.07 -51.04
N GLY A 3 -43.79 37.84 -50.88
CA GLY A 3 -44.45 36.57 -50.66
C GLY A 3 -43.43 35.43 -50.52
N ARG A 4 -43.93 34.30 -50.00
CA ARG A 4 -43.26 33.03 -49.67
C ARG A 4 -42.50 32.39 -50.85
N LYS A 5 -41.40 31.67 -50.55
CA LYS A 5 -41.13 30.34 -51.12
C LYS A 5 -40.47 29.40 -50.10
N ARG A 6 -40.78 28.12 -50.28
CA ARG A 6 -40.64 26.97 -49.38
C ARG A 6 -39.28 26.29 -49.53
N GLY A 7 -38.81 25.62 -48.47
CA GLY A 7 -37.71 24.66 -48.51
C GLY A 7 -37.51 23.93 -47.17
N ARG A 8 -38.04 22.70 -47.06
CA ARG A 8 -37.52 21.60 -46.21
C ARG A 8 -36.67 20.69 -47.13
N PRO A 9 -35.86 19.72 -46.66
CA PRO A 9 -35.60 19.25 -45.28
C PRO A 9 -34.10 19.01 -44.96
N ALA A 10 -33.75 18.70 -43.71
CA ALA A 10 -32.69 17.72 -43.41
C ALA A 10 -32.81 17.26 -41.95
N SER A 11 -33.25 16.03 -41.78
CA SER A 11 -33.19 15.26 -40.53
C SER A 11 -31.75 15.01 -40.12
N ARG A 12 -31.36 15.44 -38.91
CA ARG A 12 -30.28 14.78 -38.17
C ARG A 12 -30.90 14.09 -36.96
N ARG A 13 -31.12 12.78 -37.12
CA ARG A 13 -31.28 11.86 -35.99
C ARG A 13 -29.88 11.72 -35.39
N ASN A 14 -29.64 12.27 -34.20
CA ASN A 14 -28.59 11.74 -33.35
C ASN A 14 -29.26 10.76 -32.40
N GLY A 15 -28.90 9.48 -32.55
CA GLY A 15 -29.31 8.42 -31.66
C GLY A 15 -28.70 8.68 -30.28
N ASP A 16 -29.56 9.04 -29.34
CA ASP A 16 -29.27 8.96 -27.93
C ASP A 16 -29.28 7.48 -27.57
N ASN A 17 -28.11 6.84 -27.68
CA ASN A 17 -27.89 5.49 -27.22
C ASN A 17 -27.90 5.52 -25.70
N GLY A 18 -29.11 5.39 -25.14
CA GLY A 18 -29.34 5.17 -23.72
C GLY A 18 -28.68 3.88 -23.26
N VAL A 19 -27.39 3.95 -22.93
CA VAL A 19 -26.74 2.95 -22.10
C VAL A 19 -27.29 3.18 -20.69
N ARG A 20 -28.24 2.34 -20.32
CA ARG A 20 -28.69 2.20 -18.94
C ARG A 20 -27.47 1.79 -18.13
N HIS A 21 -26.90 2.74 -17.41
CA HIS A 21 -26.04 2.41 -16.29
C HIS A 21 -26.96 1.78 -15.26
N ASP A 22 -26.95 0.45 -15.19
CA ASP A 22 -27.49 -0.27 -14.05
C ASP A 22 -26.69 0.18 -12.83
N GLU A 23 -27.22 1.20 -12.13
CA GLU A 23 -26.72 1.61 -10.83
C GLU A 23 -27.00 0.46 -9.87
N VAL A 24 -25.99 -0.38 -9.67
CA VAL A 24 -25.95 -1.28 -8.54
C VAL A 24 -25.78 -0.39 -7.29
N SER A 25 -26.91 -0.05 -6.68
CA SER A 25 -26.98 0.68 -5.42
C SER A 25 -26.54 -0.22 -4.27
N CYS A 26 -25.23 -0.28 -4.09
CA CYS A 26 -24.62 -0.83 -2.88
C CYS A 26 -24.49 0.30 -1.84
N GLY A 27 -25.52 0.45 -1.00
CA GLY A 27 -25.46 1.00 0.35
C GLY A 27 -24.62 2.26 0.63
N GLY A 28 -25.30 3.40 0.77
CA GLY A 28 -25.12 4.37 1.88
C GLY A 28 -23.76 5.01 2.16
N ALA A 29 -22.73 4.83 1.34
CA ALA A 29 -21.43 5.46 1.55
C ALA A 29 -21.33 6.79 0.79
N ARG A 30 -20.98 7.88 1.49
CA ARG A 30 -20.60 9.14 0.82
C ARG A 30 -19.44 8.86 -0.14
N PRO A 31 -19.47 9.38 -1.38
CA PRO A 31 -18.40 9.14 -2.33
C PRO A 31 -17.08 9.70 -1.78
N LEU A 32 -16.08 8.83 -1.66
CA LEU A 32 -14.74 9.23 -1.26
C LEU A 32 -14.10 10.09 -2.37
N SER A 33 -13.32 11.09 -1.98
CA SER A 33 -12.50 11.85 -2.93
C SER A 33 -11.55 10.93 -3.69
N LEU A 34 -11.28 11.23 -4.97
CA LEU A 34 -10.33 10.47 -5.79
C LEU A 34 -8.97 10.25 -5.10
N LYS A 35 -8.48 11.26 -4.36
CA LYS A 35 -7.23 11.15 -3.58
C LYS A 35 -7.34 10.12 -2.44
N ALA A 36 -8.45 10.15 -1.70
CA ALA A 36 -8.70 9.22 -0.61
C ALA A 36 -8.84 7.78 -1.14
N THR A 37 -9.55 7.61 -2.26
CA THR A 37 -9.68 6.32 -2.95
C THR A 37 -8.33 5.78 -3.42
N ALA A 38 -7.49 6.63 -4.03
CA ALA A 38 -6.15 6.23 -4.48
C ALA A 38 -5.23 5.81 -3.31
N SER A 39 -5.26 6.57 -2.21
CA SER A 39 -4.51 6.22 -0.99
C SER A 39 -5.00 4.90 -0.39
N LEU A 40 -6.30 4.68 -0.33
CA LEU A 40 -6.87 3.41 0.13
C LEU A 40 -6.43 2.23 -0.74
N PHE A 41 -6.49 2.38 -2.07
CA PHE A 41 -5.99 1.34 -2.99
C PHE A 41 -4.50 1.05 -2.81
N PHE A 42 -3.70 2.06 -2.48
CA PHE A 42 -2.29 1.86 -2.19
C PHE A 42 -2.08 1.00 -0.92
N GLU A 43 -2.82 1.29 0.15
CA GLU A 43 -2.77 0.49 1.38
C GLU A 43 -3.29 -0.94 1.16
N LEU A 44 -4.35 -1.12 0.37
CA LEU A 44 -4.84 -2.44 -0.01
C LEU A 44 -3.80 -3.24 -0.82
N ARG A 45 -3.04 -2.57 -1.70
CA ARG A 45 -1.93 -3.21 -2.43
C ARG A 45 -0.80 -3.64 -1.50
N LYS A 46 -0.46 -2.84 -0.49
CA LYS A 46 0.50 -3.24 0.56
C LYS A 46 0.01 -4.48 1.30
N ALA A 47 -1.25 -4.45 1.76
CA ALA A 47 -1.89 -5.57 2.46
C ALA A 47 -1.82 -6.87 1.64
N ALA A 48 -2.14 -6.79 0.34
CA ALA A 48 -2.13 -7.94 -0.56
C ALA A 48 -0.71 -8.46 -0.86
N ASN A 49 0.31 -7.62 -0.72
CA ASN A 49 1.71 -8.00 -0.89
C ASN A 49 2.28 -8.69 0.35
N HIS A 50 2.23 -7.99 1.49
CA HIS A 50 2.78 -8.50 2.74
C HIS A 50 2.17 -7.76 3.95
N PRO A 51 1.74 -8.47 5.02
CA PRO A 51 1.21 -7.83 6.22
C PRO A 51 2.17 -6.82 6.88
N CYS A 52 3.47 -7.13 6.92
CA CYS A 52 4.49 -6.24 7.50
C CYS A 52 4.70 -4.90 6.77
N LEU A 53 4.13 -4.72 5.57
CA LEU A 53 4.14 -3.40 4.91
C LEU A 53 3.10 -2.45 5.50
N LEU A 54 2.18 -2.98 6.31
CA LEU A 54 1.24 -2.20 7.11
C LEU A 54 1.76 -2.05 8.53
N ARG A 55 1.10 -1.16 9.28
CA ARG A 55 1.31 -1.00 10.71
C ARG A 55 0.34 -1.89 11.48
N SER A 56 0.86 -2.87 12.21
CA SER A 56 0.04 -3.78 13.01
C SER A 56 0.71 -4.29 14.29
N HIS A 57 2.03 -4.50 14.26
CA HIS A 57 2.78 -5.15 15.33
C HIS A 57 3.39 -4.16 16.32
N TYR A 58 3.89 -3.04 15.80
CA TYR A 58 4.59 -2.04 16.60
C TYR A 58 3.66 -0.85 16.88
N THR A 59 2.84 -0.99 17.91
CA THR A 59 1.89 0.04 18.36
C THR A 59 2.05 0.29 19.87
N GLY A 60 1.65 1.48 20.31
CA GLY A 60 1.68 1.87 21.73
C GLY A 60 3.07 1.77 22.36
N GLU A 61 3.15 1.04 23.48
CA GLU A 61 4.36 0.94 24.32
C GLU A 61 5.60 0.41 23.58
N ARG A 62 5.40 -0.47 22.59
CA ARG A 62 6.50 -1.00 21.76
C ARG A 62 7.12 0.10 20.91
N LEU A 63 6.29 0.95 20.32
CA LEU A 63 6.74 2.09 19.55
C LEU A 63 7.47 3.10 20.46
N ASP A 64 6.94 3.35 21.65
CA ASP A 64 7.56 4.25 22.63
C ASP A 64 8.96 3.77 23.03
N SER A 65 9.11 2.46 23.24
CA SER A 65 10.39 1.82 23.54
C SER A 65 11.40 1.98 22.39
N ILE A 66 10.96 1.82 21.14
CA ILE A 66 11.78 2.04 19.96
C ILE A 66 12.19 3.50 19.87
N VAL A 67 11.24 4.45 19.96
CA VAL A 67 11.51 5.89 19.92
C VAL A 67 12.58 6.29 20.95
N ALA A 68 12.44 5.84 22.20
CA ALA A 68 13.37 6.16 23.27
C ALA A 68 14.79 5.63 23.00
N LYS A 69 14.90 4.35 22.59
CA LYS A 69 16.20 3.72 22.32
C LYS A 69 16.85 4.27 21.06
N THR A 70 16.09 4.48 19.99
CA THR A 70 16.60 5.05 18.74
C THR A 70 17.08 6.49 18.93
N HIS A 71 16.37 7.30 19.74
CA HIS A 71 16.83 8.64 20.10
C HIS A 71 18.10 8.60 20.97
N ALA A 72 18.16 7.73 21.99
CA ALA A 72 19.33 7.60 22.85
C ALA A 72 20.59 7.13 22.10
N SER A 73 20.42 6.26 21.11
CA SER A 73 21.51 5.80 20.23
C SER A 73 21.99 6.85 19.22
N GLY A 74 21.26 7.95 19.04
CA GLY A 74 21.60 8.97 18.04
C GLY A 74 21.41 8.53 16.59
N TYR A 75 20.60 7.49 16.33
CA TYR A 75 20.40 6.88 15.01
C TYR A 75 19.93 7.88 13.94
N PHE A 76 19.05 8.82 14.31
CA PHE A 76 18.58 9.90 13.41
C PHE A 76 19.47 11.15 13.43
N GLY A 77 20.67 11.04 14.03
CA GLY A 77 21.61 12.14 14.22
C GLY A 77 21.50 12.79 15.61
N ALA A 78 22.62 13.30 16.10
CA ALA A 78 22.75 13.86 17.46
C ALA A 78 21.86 15.07 17.76
N GLN A 79 21.31 15.73 16.73
CA GLN A 79 20.45 16.91 16.85
C GLN A 79 18.96 16.61 16.66
N ALA A 80 18.59 15.34 16.42
CA ALA A 80 17.20 14.96 16.21
C ALA A 80 16.41 15.08 17.51
N LYS A 81 15.40 15.95 17.52
CA LYS A 81 14.49 16.10 18.66
C LYS A 81 13.57 14.88 18.77
N LEU A 82 13.28 14.45 19.99
CA LEU A 82 12.43 13.29 20.28
C LEU A 82 11.08 13.28 19.53
N HIS A 83 10.41 14.44 19.40
CA HIS A 83 9.13 14.52 18.69
C HIS A 83 9.25 14.19 17.19
N LYS A 84 10.35 14.59 16.55
CA LYS A 84 10.58 14.31 15.12
C LYS A 84 10.89 12.84 14.90
N VAL A 85 11.66 12.24 15.82
CA VAL A 85 11.93 10.80 15.81
C VAL A 85 10.63 10.01 15.94
N ARG A 86 9.72 10.44 16.82
CA ARG A 86 8.40 9.82 16.94
C ARG A 86 7.58 9.93 15.66
N GLU A 87 7.46 11.12 15.08
CA GLU A 87 6.70 11.36 13.85
C GLU A 87 7.18 10.46 12.69
N GLU A 88 8.50 10.37 12.50
CA GLU A 88 9.11 9.49 11.50
C GLU A 88 8.80 8.00 11.76
N LEU A 89 8.95 7.59 13.02
CA LEU A 89 8.69 6.22 13.44
C LEU A 89 7.21 5.87 13.45
N GLU A 90 6.28 6.83 13.44
CA GLU A 90 4.83 6.64 13.29
C GLU A 90 4.44 6.47 11.81
N GLY A 91 5.11 7.17 10.89
CA GLY A 91 4.90 7.04 9.44
C GLY A 91 5.47 5.76 8.82
N SER A 92 6.33 5.06 9.54
CA SER A 92 7.00 3.82 9.08
C SER A 92 6.06 2.60 8.98
N SER A 93 6.49 1.54 8.30
CA SER A 93 5.83 0.23 8.32
C SER A 93 6.44 -0.70 9.38
N ASP A 94 5.77 -1.81 9.69
CA ASP A 94 6.32 -2.81 10.62
C ASP A 94 7.67 -3.38 10.12
N PHE A 95 7.83 -3.53 8.80
CA PHE A 95 9.08 -3.98 8.19
C PHE A 95 10.22 -2.98 8.41
N GLN A 96 9.97 -1.69 8.17
CA GLN A 96 10.98 -0.64 8.40
C GLN A 96 11.37 -0.54 9.87
N LEU A 97 10.39 -0.64 10.78
CA LEU A 97 10.71 -0.66 12.21
C LEU A 97 11.51 -1.88 12.63
N HIS A 98 11.22 -3.03 12.03
CA HIS A 98 12.02 -4.22 12.26
C HIS A 98 13.48 -4.02 11.83
N GLN A 99 13.73 -3.41 10.66
CA GLN A 99 15.10 -3.08 10.24
C GLN A 99 15.79 -2.16 11.23
N ILE A 100 15.11 -1.11 11.72
CA ILE A 100 15.65 -0.21 12.75
C ILE A 100 15.96 -0.98 14.05
N CYS A 101 15.14 -1.96 14.41
CA CYS A 101 15.39 -2.79 15.60
C CYS A 101 16.60 -3.72 15.43
N GLU A 102 16.93 -4.11 14.20
CA GLU A 102 18.15 -4.86 13.89
C GLU A 102 19.40 -3.96 13.86
N ASP A 103 19.26 -2.73 13.38
CA ASP A 103 20.38 -1.79 13.24
C ASP A 103 20.79 -1.16 14.59
N VAL A 104 19.84 -0.92 15.49
CA VAL A 104 20.08 -0.23 16.76
C VAL A 104 20.43 -1.23 17.88
N PRO A 105 21.59 -1.09 18.54
CA PRO A 105 21.97 -1.95 19.66
C PRO A 105 20.94 -1.91 20.79
N GLY A 106 20.56 -3.09 21.29
CA GLY A 106 19.59 -3.23 22.37
C GLY A 106 18.11 -3.17 21.93
N LEU A 107 17.82 -3.08 20.63
CA LEU A 107 16.47 -3.27 20.08
C LEU A 107 16.24 -4.65 19.44
N HIS A 108 17.25 -5.51 19.36
CA HIS A 108 17.14 -6.85 18.78
C HIS A 108 16.01 -7.70 19.38
N ASP A 109 15.73 -7.57 20.68
CA ASP A 109 14.64 -8.32 21.34
C ASP A 109 13.24 -7.91 20.85
N LEU A 110 13.12 -6.70 20.30
CA LEU A 110 11.88 -6.20 19.72
C LEU A 110 11.76 -6.52 18.22
N ALA A 111 12.84 -7.00 17.59
CA ALA A 111 12.82 -7.37 16.17
C ALA A 111 11.80 -8.48 15.90
N LEU A 112 11.21 -8.44 14.70
CA LEU A 112 10.24 -9.46 14.29
C LEU A 112 10.95 -10.81 14.08
N PRO A 113 10.35 -11.93 14.52
CA PRO A 113 10.88 -13.24 14.19
C PRO A 113 10.76 -13.50 12.69
N ALA A 114 11.74 -14.20 12.12
CA ALA A 114 11.77 -14.54 10.70
C ALA A 114 10.49 -15.23 10.22
N SER A 115 9.81 -16.01 11.08
CA SER A 115 8.53 -16.64 10.76
C SER A 115 7.46 -15.64 10.31
N LYS A 116 7.40 -14.45 10.93
CA LYS A 116 6.44 -13.39 10.56
C LYS A 116 6.85 -12.64 9.30
N LEU A 117 8.14 -12.50 9.03
CA LEU A 117 8.65 -11.91 7.78
C LEU A 117 8.36 -12.78 6.56
N PHE A 118 8.18 -14.09 6.74
CA PHE A 118 7.81 -15.00 5.66
C PHE A 118 6.32 -15.38 5.67
N ASP A 119 5.51 -14.77 6.55
CA ASP A 119 4.08 -15.05 6.66
C ASP A 119 3.25 -14.15 5.74
N SER A 120 3.42 -14.35 4.43
CA SER A 120 2.46 -13.86 3.45
C SER A 120 2.04 -14.95 2.49
N ALA A 121 0.84 -14.81 1.91
CA ALA A 121 0.35 -15.77 0.93
C ALA A 121 1.29 -15.89 -0.28
N LYS A 122 1.90 -14.77 -0.71
CA LYS A 122 2.88 -14.75 -1.80
C LYS A 122 4.17 -15.46 -1.42
N MET A 123 4.71 -15.19 -0.23
CA MET A 123 5.91 -15.87 0.27
C MET A 123 5.69 -17.37 0.44
N ARG A 124 4.53 -17.78 0.97
CA ARG A 124 4.14 -19.19 1.10
C ARG A 124 4.07 -19.89 -0.25
N ARG A 125 3.44 -19.28 -1.26
CA ARG A 125 3.38 -19.85 -2.61
C ARG A 125 4.76 -19.91 -3.26
N MET A 126 5.56 -18.87 -3.10
CA MET A 126 6.92 -18.81 -3.64
C MET A 126 7.83 -19.87 -3.02
N ARG A 127 7.71 -20.12 -1.71
CA ARG A 127 8.44 -21.18 -1.00
C ARG A 127 8.18 -22.58 -1.57
N ALA A 128 6.96 -22.84 -2.04
CA ALA A 128 6.63 -24.11 -2.69
C ALA A 128 7.14 -24.17 -4.14
N LEU A 129 7.02 -23.06 -4.88
CA LEU A 129 7.33 -23.02 -6.31
C LEU A 129 8.83 -23.00 -6.63
N LEU A 130 9.64 -22.25 -5.87
CA LEU A 130 11.05 -22.06 -6.18
C LEU A 130 11.87 -23.37 -6.13
N PRO A 131 11.67 -24.29 -5.16
CA PRO A 131 12.37 -25.57 -5.15
C PRO A 131 12.07 -26.45 -6.36
N GLU A 132 10.81 -26.48 -6.80
CA GLU A 132 10.38 -27.22 -8.00
C GLU A 132 11.08 -26.68 -9.25
N LEU A 133 11.01 -25.37 -9.46
CA LEU A 133 11.67 -24.72 -10.60
C LEU A 133 13.19 -24.92 -10.61
N LYS A 134 13.82 -24.89 -9.42
CA LYS A 134 15.26 -25.13 -9.28
C LYS A 134 15.62 -26.57 -9.63
N ARG A 135 14.86 -27.55 -9.14
CA ARG A 135 15.06 -28.97 -9.43
C ARG A 135 14.97 -29.25 -10.93
N ASP A 136 14.04 -28.57 -11.61
CA ASP A 136 13.78 -28.76 -13.04
C ASP A 136 14.77 -27.96 -13.93
N GLY A 137 15.78 -27.31 -13.33
CA GLY A 137 16.86 -26.62 -14.04
C GLY A 137 16.51 -25.22 -14.55
N HIS A 138 15.41 -24.63 -14.09
CA HIS A 138 14.97 -23.31 -14.51
C HIS A 138 15.70 -22.17 -13.79
N ARG A 139 15.87 -21.04 -14.47
CA ARG A 139 16.30 -19.77 -13.87
C ARG A 139 15.06 -18.88 -13.64
N VAL A 140 14.95 -18.31 -12.45
CA VAL A 140 13.79 -17.53 -12.04
C VAL A 140 14.17 -16.06 -11.91
N LEU A 141 13.32 -15.18 -12.46
CA LEU A 141 13.38 -13.73 -12.24
C LEU A 141 12.14 -13.30 -11.46
N ILE A 142 12.34 -12.51 -10.40
CA ILE A 142 11.27 -11.99 -9.55
C ILE A 142 11.16 -10.49 -9.79
N PHE A 143 9.97 -10.02 -10.16
CA PHE A 143 9.68 -8.60 -10.36
C PHE A 143 8.73 -8.10 -9.28
N SER A 144 8.96 -6.88 -8.79
CA SER A 144 8.09 -6.19 -7.85
C SER A 144 7.91 -4.73 -8.27
N GLN A 145 6.69 -4.23 -8.19
CA GLN A 145 6.39 -2.80 -8.39
C GLN A 145 6.69 -1.97 -7.12
N SER A 146 7.01 -2.60 -5.99
CA SER A 146 7.35 -1.95 -4.73
C SER A 146 8.80 -2.23 -4.38
N THR A 147 9.52 -1.19 -4.01
CA THR A 147 10.94 -1.22 -3.62
C THR A 147 11.14 -1.28 -2.10
N GLN A 148 10.07 -1.15 -1.31
CA GLN A 148 10.09 -1.13 0.16
C GLN A 148 9.87 -2.52 0.80
N MET A 149 9.93 -3.59 0.00
CA MET A 149 9.67 -4.97 0.43
C MET A 149 10.94 -5.79 0.32
#